data_AF-A0A920GFP0-F1
#
_entry.id   AF-A0A920GFP0-F1
#
_cell.length_a   1.000
_cell.length_b   1.000
_cell.length_c   1.000
_cell.angle_alpha   90.00
_cell.angle_beta   90.00
_cell.angle_gamma   90.00
#
_symmetry.space_group_name_H-M   'P 1'
#
loop_
_entity.id
_entity.type
_entity.pdbx_description
1 polymer ?
#
loop_
_entity_poly.entity_id
_entity_poly.type
_entity_poly.pdbx_seq_one_letter_code
_entity_poly.pdbx_strand_id
1 'polypeptide(L)'
;MKKISEVRKLWNYSPEEPINYNPLFDWPIKPVKIFNWMVRRWISISRFLMFILLGFAIYHYLTPSLQTMENFTLDWVLIIFLRNTALLFLIAGSLHLYLHVYKIQGDRFKFLKREMSTNNKIFKFNNQVYDNMFWSIASGVTVWTAYEVLYLTCVANGWVNIVPFTEVLSIFCLDFMLSTNSRNSFLFYSPPIASPIPI
;
A
#
# COMPACT_ATOMS: atom_id res chain seq x y z
N MET A 1 -44.09 12.99 26.20
CA MET A 1 -43.26 11.96 25.54
C MET A 1 -42.13 12.64 24.79
N LYS A 2 -40.89 12.55 25.28
CA LYS A 2 -39.69 13.06 24.58
C LYS A 2 -39.37 12.11 23.43
N LYS A 3 -39.29 12.66 22.21
CA LYS A 3 -38.86 12.01 20.97
C LYS A 3 -37.57 11.23 21.27
N ILE A 4 -37.62 9.90 21.12
CA ILE A 4 -36.43 9.04 21.17
C ILE A 4 -35.47 9.62 20.13
N SER A 5 -34.36 10.17 20.62
CA SER A 5 -33.30 10.74 19.80
C SER A 5 -32.93 9.72 18.74
N GLU A 6 -32.96 10.13 17.47
CA GLU A 6 -32.35 9.37 16.38
C GLU A 6 -30.97 8.90 16.85
N VAL A 7 -30.79 7.58 16.97
CA VAL A 7 -29.48 7.00 17.23
C VAL A 7 -28.59 7.47 16.09
N ARG A 8 -27.60 8.32 16.41
CA ARG A 8 -26.67 8.86 15.42
C ARG A 8 -26.06 7.67 14.69
N LYS A 9 -26.41 7.46 13.41
CA LYS A 9 -25.88 6.37 12.60
C LYS A 9 -24.36 6.55 12.52
N LEU A 10 -23.62 5.81 13.35
CA LEU A 10 -22.19 6.03 13.60
C LEU A 10 -21.37 5.73 12.31
N TRP A 11 -21.86 4.75 11.54
CA TRP A 11 -21.25 4.28 10.30
C TRP A 11 -22.11 4.67 9.10
N ASN A 12 -21.46 5.15 8.06
CA ASN A 12 -22.07 5.47 6.77
C ASN A 12 -22.14 4.25 5.86
N TYR A 13 -21.06 3.46 5.82
CA TYR A 13 -20.99 2.19 5.13
C TYR A 13 -20.72 1.06 6.13
N SER A 14 -21.45 -0.04 6.01
CA SER A 14 -21.22 -1.28 6.74
C SER A 14 -21.42 -2.43 5.75
N PRO A 15 -20.39 -3.26 5.47
CA PRO A 15 -20.55 -4.45 4.65
C PRO A 15 -21.63 -5.37 5.24
N GLU A 16 -22.45 -5.97 4.38
CA GLU A 16 -23.46 -6.96 4.79
C GLU A 16 -22.83 -8.32 5.12
N GLU A 17 -21.71 -8.64 4.46
CA GLU A 17 -20.99 -9.89 4.70
C GLU A 17 -20.11 -9.78 5.97
N PRO A 18 -20.18 -10.77 6.88
CA PRO A 18 -19.29 -10.84 8.02
C PRO A 18 -17.84 -11.02 7.57
N ILE A 19 -16.90 -10.59 8.40
CA ILE A 19 -15.47 -10.77 8.14
C ILE A 19 -15.19 -12.28 8.11
N ASN A 20 -14.97 -12.81 6.92
CA ASN A 20 -14.61 -14.21 6.74
C ASN A 20 -13.17 -14.43 7.23
N TYR A 21 -12.99 -15.38 8.13
CA TYR A 21 -11.67 -15.79 8.61
C TYR A 21 -10.90 -16.57 7.54
N ASN A 22 -9.59 -16.60 7.68
CA ASN A 22 -8.72 -17.32 6.77
C ASN A 22 -9.04 -18.84 6.84
N PRO A 23 -9.34 -19.51 5.72
CA PRO A 23 -9.70 -20.93 5.71
C PRO A 23 -8.58 -21.86 6.17
N LEU A 24 -7.36 -21.35 6.37
CA LEU A 24 -6.28 -22.07 7.06
C LEU A 24 -6.62 -22.42 8.51
N PHE A 25 -7.47 -21.63 9.16
CA PHE A 25 -7.88 -21.86 10.55
C PHE A 25 -9.23 -22.58 10.66
N ASP A 26 -9.83 -22.98 9.53
CA ASP A 26 -11.05 -23.78 9.54
C ASP A 26 -10.71 -25.23 9.91
N TRP A 27 -11.41 -25.77 10.90
CA TRP A 27 -11.38 -27.20 11.21
C TRP A 27 -12.70 -27.87 10.80
N PRO A 28 -12.68 -29.05 10.16
CA PRO A 28 -11.51 -29.78 9.68
C PRO A 28 -10.83 -29.07 8.50
N ILE A 29 -9.52 -29.32 8.33
CA ILE A 29 -8.72 -28.74 7.25
C ILE A 29 -9.34 -29.12 5.89
N LYS A 30 -9.63 -28.12 5.05
CA LYS A 30 -10.20 -28.29 3.70
C LYS A 30 -9.18 -27.87 2.64
N PRO A 31 -8.32 -28.78 2.14
CA PRO A 31 -7.20 -28.44 1.26
C PRO A 31 -7.60 -27.70 -0.01
N VAL A 32 -8.70 -28.12 -0.65
CA VAL A 32 -9.21 -27.49 -1.87
C VAL A 32 -9.68 -26.05 -1.61
N LYS A 33 -10.32 -25.79 -0.46
CA LYS A 33 -10.77 -24.45 -0.07
C LYS A 33 -9.57 -23.54 0.19
N ILE A 34 -8.54 -24.06 0.86
CA ILE A 34 -7.28 -23.36 1.12
C ILE A 34 -6.57 -23.02 -0.20
N PHE A 35 -6.41 -24.00 -1.09
CA PHE A 35 -5.77 -23.79 -2.39
C PHE A 35 -6.51 -22.75 -3.24
N ASN A 36 -7.83 -22.88 -3.39
CA ASN A 36 -8.64 -21.90 -4.13
C ASN A 36 -8.60 -20.51 -3.50
N TRP A 37 -8.58 -20.42 -2.16
CA TRP A 37 -8.40 -19.17 -1.45
C TRP A 37 -7.03 -18.56 -1.75
N MET A 38 -5.94 -19.33 -1.67
CA MET A 38 -4.57 -18.88 -1.98
C MET A 38 -4.46 -18.41 -3.44
N VAL A 39 -5.00 -19.17 -4.38
CA VAL A 39 -5.00 -18.85 -5.82
C VAL A 39 -5.79 -17.57 -6.07
N ARG A 40 -7.03 -17.44 -5.59
CA ARG A 40 -7.83 -16.20 -5.77
C ARG A 40 -7.19 -14.99 -5.10
N ARG A 41 -6.58 -15.19 -3.93
CA ARG A 41 -5.86 -14.17 -3.16
C ARG A 41 -4.61 -13.65 -3.90
N TRP A 42 -4.03 -14.44 -4.81
CA TRP A 42 -2.91 -14.05 -5.65
C TRP A 42 -3.38 -13.54 -7.03
N ILE A 43 -4.30 -14.26 -7.69
CA ILE A 43 -4.92 -13.91 -8.98
C ILE A 43 -5.75 -12.61 -8.94
N SER A 44 -6.05 -12.04 -7.76
CA SER A 44 -6.42 -10.61 -7.64
C SER A 44 -5.22 -9.68 -7.96
N ILE A 45 -4.47 -10.04 -9.00
CA ILE A 45 -3.07 -9.75 -9.34
C ILE A 45 -2.87 -8.31 -9.78
N SER A 46 -3.94 -7.55 -10.05
CA SER A 46 -3.83 -6.21 -10.62
C SER A 46 -2.88 -5.32 -9.81
N ARG A 47 -3.04 -5.26 -8.48
CA ARG A 47 -2.20 -4.39 -7.63
C ARG A 47 -0.77 -4.89 -7.49
N PHE A 48 -0.60 -6.19 -7.27
CA PHE A 48 0.74 -6.75 -7.07
C PHE A 48 1.57 -6.69 -8.36
N LEU A 49 0.95 -7.01 -9.50
CA LEU A 49 1.57 -6.89 -10.82
C LEU A 49 1.93 -5.44 -11.13
N MET A 50 1.07 -4.47 -10.80
CA MET A 50 1.39 -3.05 -10.93
C MET A 50 2.65 -2.67 -10.14
N PHE A 51 2.81 -3.13 -8.89
CA PHE A 51 4.02 -2.86 -8.10
C PHE A 51 5.26 -3.58 -8.65
N ILE A 52 5.14 -4.81 -9.14
CA ILE A 52 6.25 -5.52 -9.80
C ILE A 52 6.70 -4.74 -11.03
N LEU A 53 5.78 -4.40 -11.93
CA LEU A 53 6.08 -3.67 -13.15
C LEU A 53 6.71 -2.30 -12.85
N LEU A 54 6.19 -1.60 -11.84
CA LEU A 54 6.76 -0.35 -11.35
C LEU A 54 8.18 -0.57 -10.80
N GLY A 55 8.42 -1.62 -10.03
CA GLY A 55 9.73 -1.98 -9.51
C GLY A 55 10.75 -2.23 -10.62
N PHE A 56 10.38 -3.00 -11.65
CA PHE A 56 11.21 -3.20 -12.84
C PHE A 56 11.49 -1.89 -13.56
N ALA A 57 10.47 -1.05 -13.75
CA ALA A 57 10.64 0.26 -14.40
C ALA A 57 11.59 1.16 -13.61
N ILE A 58 11.46 1.20 -12.28
CA ILE A 58 12.36 1.96 -11.40
C ILE A 58 13.78 1.43 -11.54
N TYR A 59 13.96 0.12 -11.41
CA TYR A 59 15.28 -0.51 -11.47
C TYR A 59 16.02 -0.25 -12.79
N HIS A 60 15.31 -0.39 -13.93
CA HIS A 60 15.93 -0.26 -15.25
C HIS A 60 16.11 1.19 -15.71
N TYR A 61 15.20 2.10 -15.36
CA TYR A 61 15.18 3.45 -15.94
C TYR A 61 15.46 4.57 -14.93
N LEU A 62 15.22 4.35 -13.64
CA LEU A 62 15.24 5.40 -12.61
C LEU A 62 16.27 5.14 -11.50
N THR A 63 17.01 4.04 -11.57
CA THR A 63 18.13 3.75 -10.67
C THR A 63 19.43 4.14 -11.36
N PRO A 64 20.33 4.90 -10.70
CA PRO A 64 21.63 5.24 -11.25
C PRO A 64 22.48 4.00 -11.56
N SER A 65 23.50 4.18 -12.39
CA SER A 65 24.44 3.09 -12.70
C SER A 65 25.24 2.67 -11.46
N LEU A 66 25.67 1.40 -11.40
CA LEU A 66 26.49 0.88 -10.29
C LEU A 66 27.77 1.70 -10.08
N GLN A 67 28.42 2.14 -11.17
CA GLN A 67 29.63 2.97 -11.11
C GLN A 67 29.37 4.31 -10.42
N THR A 68 28.20 4.91 -10.63
CA THR A 68 27.80 6.17 -9.97
C THR A 68 27.55 5.96 -8.48
N MET A 69 26.98 4.81 -8.11
CA MET A 69 26.61 4.49 -6.72
C MET A 69 27.79 4.00 -5.87
N GLU A 70 28.91 3.63 -6.48
CA GLU A 70 30.15 3.26 -5.78
C GLU A 70 30.72 4.46 -5.00
N ASN A 71 30.69 5.64 -5.62
CA ASN A 71 31.10 6.88 -4.99
C ASN A 71 29.90 7.59 -4.34
N PHE A 72 29.93 7.71 -3.02
CA PHE A 72 28.87 8.40 -2.30
C PHE A 72 28.91 9.91 -2.57
N THR A 73 27.98 10.41 -3.40
CA THR A 73 27.84 11.83 -3.69
C THR A 73 26.39 12.28 -3.50
N LEU A 74 26.20 13.55 -3.14
CA LEU A 74 24.87 14.09 -2.88
C LEU A 74 24.01 14.18 -4.15
N ASP A 75 24.62 14.21 -5.34
CA ASP A 75 23.93 14.36 -6.61
C ASP A 75 22.96 13.20 -6.89
N TRP A 76 23.45 11.96 -6.78
CA TRP A 76 22.61 10.78 -7.04
C TRP A 76 21.64 10.49 -5.88
N VAL A 77 22.02 10.83 -4.65
CA VAL A 77 21.13 10.77 -3.48
C VAL A 77 19.93 11.70 -3.68
N LEU A 78 20.16 12.92 -4.18
CA LEU A 78 19.10 13.87 -4.47
C LEU A 78 18.19 13.39 -5.61
N ILE A 79 18.74 12.76 -6.65
CA ILE A 79 17.96 12.14 -7.72
C ILE A 79 17.01 11.07 -7.16
N ILE A 80 17.51 10.19 -6.28
CA ILE A 80 16.67 9.17 -5.63
C ILE A 80 15.61 9.82 -4.75
N PHE A 81 15.96 10.84 -3.97
CA PHE A 81 15.00 11.56 -3.13
C PHE A 81 13.86 12.17 -3.95
N LEU A 82 14.19 12.84 -5.05
CA LEU A 82 13.21 13.45 -5.95
C LEU A 82 12.34 12.38 -6.63
N ARG A 83 12.93 11.26 -7.04
CA ARG A 83 12.21 10.12 -7.61
C ARG A 83 11.23 9.53 -6.60
N ASN A 84 11.65 9.29 -5.36
CA ASN A 84 10.80 8.73 -4.32
C ASN A 84 9.66 9.69 -3.94
N THR A 85 9.96 10.99 -3.92
CA THR A 85 8.95 12.04 -3.75
C THR A 85 7.93 11.99 -4.89
N ALA A 86 8.39 11.93 -6.15
CA ALA A 86 7.50 11.84 -7.31
C ALA A 86 6.62 10.58 -7.29
N LEU A 87 7.16 9.42 -6.89
CA LEU A 87 6.39 8.18 -6.72
C LEU A 87 5.32 8.30 -5.64
N LEU A 88 5.66 8.93 -4.50
CA LEU A 88 4.68 9.20 -3.45
C LEU A 88 3.53 10.06 -3.98
N PHE A 89 3.84 11.15 -4.70
CA PHE A 89 2.81 12.00 -5.32
C PHE A 89 1.99 11.27 -6.37
N LEU A 90 2.62 10.46 -7.21
CA LEU A 90 1.94 9.70 -8.25
C LEU A 90 0.96 8.69 -7.67
N ILE A 91 1.33 7.96 -6.62
CA ILE A 91 0.46 6.91 -6.06
C ILE A 91 -0.51 7.50 -5.05
N ALA A 92 0.01 8.10 -3.97
CA ALA A 92 -0.81 8.61 -2.89
C ALA A 92 -1.56 9.88 -3.30
N GLY A 93 -0.92 10.77 -4.08
CA GLY A 93 -1.55 11.98 -4.59
C GLY A 93 -2.67 11.67 -5.58
N SER A 94 -2.47 10.78 -6.56
CA SER A 94 -3.56 10.39 -7.48
C SER A 94 -4.71 9.70 -6.75
N LEU A 95 -4.42 8.82 -5.78
CA LEU A 95 -5.48 8.21 -4.96
C LEU A 95 -6.23 9.25 -4.14
N HIS A 96 -5.52 10.23 -3.56
CA HIS A 96 -6.12 11.33 -2.82
C HIS A 96 -7.01 12.21 -3.70
N LEU A 97 -6.54 12.58 -4.90
CA LEU A 97 -7.34 13.33 -5.87
C LEU A 97 -8.60 12.56 -6.25
N TYR A 98 -8.46 11.27 -6.57
CA TYR A 98 -9.57 10.41 -6.96
C TYR A 98 -10.64 10.27 -5.86
N LEU A 99 -10.23 9.99 -4.62
CA LEU A 99 -11.13 9.71 -3.50
C LEU A 99 -11.67 10.96 -2.80
N HIS A 100 -10.84 11.98 -2.60
CA HIS A 100 -11.18 13.10 -1.74
C HIS A 100 -11.49 14.39 -2.48
N VAL A 101 -10.82 14.65 -3.61
CA VAL A 101 -11.03 15.89 -4.38
C VAL A 101 -12.14 15.71 -5.39
N TYR A 102 -11.99 14.74 -6.31
CA TYR A 102 -12.99 14.46 -7.33
C TYR A 102 -14.15 13.60 -6.82
N LYS A 103 -13.96 12.92 -5.68
CA LYS A 103 -14.98 12.06 -5.04
C LYS A 103 -15.69 11.15 -6.04
N ILE A 104 -14.95 10.55 -6.97
CA ILE A 104 -15.52 9.78 -8.09
C ILE A 104 -16.37 8.60 -7.58
N GLN A 105 -16.00 8.01 -6.44
CA GLN A 105 -16.76 6.94 -5.80
C GLN A 105 -17.89 7.45 -4.87
N GLY A 106 -17.93 8.75 -4.59
CA GLY A 106 -18.77 9.35 -3.56
C GLY A 106 -18.50 8.79 -2.16
N ASP A 107 -19.50 8.84 -1.30
CA ASP A 107 -19.43 8.30 0.07
C ASP A 107 -19.81 6.80 0.15
N ARG A 108 -19.97 6.12 -0.98
CA ARG A 108 -20.54 4.76 -1.05
C ARG A 108 -19.82 3.73 -0.19
N PHE A 109 -18.49 3.80 -0.13
CA PHE A 109 -17.64 2.89 0.65
C PHE A 109 -17.00 3.56 1.87
N LYS A 110 -17.32 4.83 2.13
CA LYS A 110 -16.72 5.59 3.22
C LYS A 110 -17.37 5.17 4.53
N PHE A 111 -16.60 4.60 5.45
CA PHE A 111 -17.10 4.14 6.75
C PHE A 111 -17.61 5.28 7.64
N LEU A 112 -16.87 6.37 7.76
CA LEU A 112 -17.25 7.54 8.55
C LEU A 112 -17.61 8.68 7.61
N LYS A 113 -18.74 9.37 7.85
CA LYS A 113 -19.12 10.56 7.05
C LYS A 113 -18.14 11.72 7.17
N ARG A 114 -17.25 11.68 8.18
CA ARG A 114 -16.33 12.79 8.49
C ARG A 114 -15.42 13.08 7.31
N GLU A 115 -15.37 14.34 6.91
CA GLU A 115 -14.40 14.82 5.93
C GLU A 115 -13.03 15.06 6.56
N MET A 116 -12.01 15.18 5.72
CA MET A 116 -10.69 15.59 6.19
C MET A 116 -10.79 16.96 6.84
N SER A 117 -10.13 17.11 7.99
CA SER A 117 -10.26 18.33 8.78
C SER A 117 -9.47 19.48 8.19
N THR A 118 -10.18 20.57 7.93
CA THR A 118 -9.64 21.88 7.56
C THR A 118 -9.87 22.87 8.70
N ASN A 119 -8.94 23.80 8.90
CA ASN A 119 -8.97 24.81 9.98
C ASN A 119 -9.02 24.21 11.39
N ASN A 120 -8.16 23.21 11.65
CA ASN A 120 -8.05 22.56 12.95
C ASN A 120 -6.63 22.71 13.52
N LYS A 121 -6.53 23.36 14.69
CA LYS A 121 -5.27 23.67 15.39
C LYS A 121 -4.46 22.45 15.84
N ILE A 122 -5.05 21.25 15.80
CA ILE A 122 -4.33 20.00 16.05
C ILE A 122 -3.24 19.77 14.98
N PHE A 123 -3.47 20.28 13.76
CA PHE A 123 -2.52 20.17 12.65
C PHE A 123 -1.60 21.40 12.59
N LYS A 124 -0.32 21.17 12.30
CA LYS A 124 0.74 22.19 12.23
C LYS A 124 0.42 23.30 11.21
N PHE A 125 -0.21 22.95 10.08
CA PHE A 125 -0.65 23.88 9.05
C PHE A 125 -2.14 24.21 9.12
N ASN A 126 -2.83 23.88 10.23
CA ASN A 126 -4.28 23.94 10.37
C ASN A 126 -5.06 23.13 9.29
N ASN A 127 -4.38 22.29 8.50
CA ASN A 127 -4.96 21.51 7.42
C ASN A 127 -4.33 20.11 7.43
N GLN A 128 -5.17 19.09 7.57
CA GLN A 128 -4.74 17.69 7.65
C GLN A 128 -3.97 17.23 6.40
N VAL A 129 -4.33 17.71 5.21
CA VAL A 129 -3.68 17.31 3.96
C VAL A 129 -2.26 17.84 3.90
N TYR A 130 -2.05 19.11 4.24
CA TYR A 130 -0.72 19.72 4.23
C TYR A 130 0.19 19.11 5.30
N ASP A 131 -0.35 18.82 6.48
CA ASP A 131 0.40 18.09 7.52
C ASP A 131 0.82 16.71 7.03
N ASN A 132 -0.12 15.94 6.46
CA ASN A 132 0.18 14.61 5.94
C ASN A 132 1.23 14.66 4.83
N MET A 133 1.12 15.61 3.90
CA MET A 133 2.10 15.79 2.82
C MET A 133 3.48 16.12 3.39
N PHE A 134 3.56 17.08 4.30
CA PHE A 134 4.82 17.50 4.92
C PHE A 134 5.48 16.33 5.65
N TRP A 135 4.75 15.63 6.53
CA TRP A 135 5.32 14.52 7.29
C TRP A 135 5.65 13.30 6.42
N SER A 136 4.87 13.04 5.37
CA SER A 136 5.18 11.97 4.42
C SER A 136 6.47 12.25 3.66
N ILE A 137 6.73 13.49 3.25
CA ILE A 137 7.95 13.86 2.53
C ILE A 137 9.13 14.00 3.50
N ALA A 138 9.00 14.84 4.51
CA ALA A 138 10.08 15.19 5.42
C ALA A 138 10.56 14.01 6.26
N SER A 139 9.66 13.11 6.67
CA SER A 139 10.02 11.91 7.42
C SER A 139 9.99 10.67 6.54
N GLY A 140 8.84 10.34 5.93
CA GLY A 140 8.67 9.10 5.18
C GLY A 140 9.65 8.94 4.02
N VAL A 141 9.66 9.90 3.09
CA VAL A 141 10.54 9.85 1.91
C VAL A 141 12.00 9.98 2.30
N THR A 142 12.33 10.82 3.29
CA THR A 142 13.71 10.93 3.80
C THR A 142 14.23 9.60 4.33
N VAL A 143 13.47 8.92 5.19
CA VAL A 143 13.86 7.62 5.76
C VAL A 143 13.93 6.54 4.67
N TRP A 144 12.95 6.50 3.77
CA TRP A 144 12.95 5.58 2.62
C TRP A 144 14.21 5.79 1.75
N THR A 145 14.50 7.04 1.41
CA THR A 145 15.68 7.38 0.60
C THR A 145 16.97 7.02 1.32
N ALA A 146 17.09 7.30 2.62
CA ALA A 146 18.28 6.94 3.40
C ALA A 146 18.54 5.42 3.39
N TYR A 147 17.48 4.62 3.57
CA TYR A 147 17.58 3.16 3.51
C TYR A 147 17.97 2.68 2.11
N GLU A 148 17.33 3.22 1.07
CA GLU A 148 17.60 2.85 -0.32
C GLU A 148 19.03 3.21 -0.74
N VAL A 149 19.49 4.41 -0.42
CA VAL A 149 20.86 4.88 -0.67
C VAL A 149 21.89 4.00 0.04
N LEU A 150 21.65 3.67 1.31
CA LEU A 150 22.53 2.79 2.07
C LEU A 150 22.62 1.40 1.41
N TYR A 151 21.47 0.82 1.07
CA TYR A 151 21.41 -0.47 0.39
C TYR A 151 22.16 -0.45 -0.96
N LEU A 152 21.88 0.54 -1.80
CA LEU A 152 22.51 0.66 -3.12
C LEU A 152 24.02 0.90 -3.03
N THR A 153 24.48 1.65 -2.04
CA THR A 153 25.92 1.85 -1.78
C THR A 153 26.58 0.52 -1.41
N CYS A 154 25.96 -0.27 -0.52
CA CYS A 154 26.46 -1.58 -0.13
C CYS A 154 26.52 -2.55 -1.33
N VAL A 155 25.52 -2.51 -2.21
CA VAL A 155 25.48 -3.33 -3.43
C VAL A 155 26.56 -2.89 -4.42
N ALA A 156 26.72 -1.59 -4.65
CA ALA A 156 27.73 -1.06 -5.57
C ALA A 156 29.17 -1.37 -5.12
N ASN A 157 29.42 -1.34 -3.81
CA ASN A 157 30.73 -1.68 -3.21
C ASN A 157 30.95 -3.19 -3.02
N GLY A 158 29.98 -4.04 -3.40
CA GLY A 158 30.09 -5.49 -3.23
C GLY A 158 30.07 -5.95 -1.77
N TRP A 159 29.62 -5.12 -0.82
CA TRP A 159 29.48 -5.50 0.59
C TRP A 159 28.30 -6.45 0.84
N VAL A 160 27.34 -6.49 -0.10
CA VAL A 160 26.18 -7.37 -0.06
C VAL A 160 26.20 -8.29 -1.27
N ASN A 161 26.03 -9.59 -1.01
CA ASN A 161 25.89 -10.58 -2.07
C ASN A 161 24.51 -10.49 -2.72
N ILE A 162 24.48 -10.28 -4.03
CA ILE A 162 23.26 -10.36 -4.82
C ILE A 162 22.94 -11.83 -5.04
N VAL A 163 21.84 -12.28 -4.45
CA VAL A 163 21.37 -13.65 -4.55
C VAL A 163 20.76 -13.88 -5.94
N PRO A 164 21.03 -15.01 -6.63
CA PRO A 164 20.43 -15.30 -7.92
C PRO A 164 18.90 -15.38 -7.80
N PHE A 165 18.20 -14.95 -8.86
CA PHE A 165 16.74 -14.88 -8.88
C PHE A 165 16.06 -16.22 -8.52
N THR A 166 16.68 -17.35 -8.85
CA THR A 166 16.19 -18.70 -8.53
C THR A 166 16.10 -18.96 -7.03
N GLU A 167 17.04 -18.45 -6.25
CA GLU A 167 17.04 -18.56 -4.78
C GLU A 167 16.06 -17.55 -4.15
N VAL A 168 15.92 -16.36 -4.76
CA VAL A 168 14.89 -15.39 -4.34
C VAL A 168 13.49 -15.95 -4.58
N LEU A 169 13.27 -16.69 -5.67
CA LEU A 169 11.97 -17.29 -6.00
C LEU A 169 11.53 -18.31 -4.96
N SER A 170 12.43 -19.14 -4.44
CA SER A 170 12.09 -20.13 -3.41
C SER A 170 11.74 -19.47 -2.07
N ILE A 171 12.48 -18.43 -1.68
CA ILE A 171 12.17 -17.61 -0.48
C ILE A 171 10.84 -16.88 -0.66
N PHE A 172 10.57 -16.34 -1.85
CA PHE A 172 9.30 -15.71 -2.17
C PHE A 172 8.13 -16.70 -2.11
N CYS A 173 8.31 -17.94 -2.58
CA CYS A 173 7.34 -19.01 -2.43
C CYS A 173 7.10 -19.40 -0.96
N LEU A 174 8.14 -19.35 -0.12
CA LEU A 174 8.00 -19.62 1.32
C LEU A 174 7.27 -18.48 2.04
N ASP A 175 7.62 -17.22 1.78
CA ASP A 175 6.88 -16.06 2.29
C ASP A 175 5.44 -16.03 1.77
N PHE A 176 5.19 -16.49 0.55
CA PHE A 176 3.85 -16.71 0.01
C PHE A 176 3.02 -17.69 0.85
N MET A 177 3.64 -18.72 1.43
CA MET A 177 2.96 -19.65 2.34
C MET A 177 2.78 -19.07 3.74
N LEU A 178 3.73 -18.26 4.21
CA LEU A 178 3.76 -17.75 5.59
C LEU A 178 3.03 -16.41 5.80
N SER A 179 2.89 -15.59 4.75
CA SER A 179 2.19 -14.28 4.77
C SER A 179 0.67 -14.44 4.88
N THR A 180 0.23 -15.05 5.97
CA THR A 180 -1.15 -15.37 6.30
C THR A 180 -1.91 -14.21 6.93
N ASN A 181 -1.33 -13.00 7.02
CA ASN A 181 -1.91 -11.92 7.80
C ASN A 181 -2.17 -10.62 7.01
N SER A 182 -3.32 -10.02 7.33
CA SER A 182 -3.70 -8.60 7.20
C SER A 182 -4.06 -7.95 5.83
N ARG A 183 -4.58 -8.68 4.83
CA ARG A 183 -5.27 -8.00 3.70
C ARG A 183 -6.67 -7.45 4.02
N ASN A 184 -7.15 -7.59 5.25
CA ASN A 184 -8.46 -7.03 5.61
C ASN A 184 -8.40 -5.50 5.86
N SER A 185 -7.19 -4.94 6.00
CA SER A 185 -7.00 -3.52 6.33
C SER A 185 -6.93 -2.59 5.11
N PHE A 186 -7.17 -3.04 3.88
CA PHE A 186 -7.23 -2.14 2.70
C PHE A 186 -8.51 -2.30 1.89
N LEU A 187 -9.52 -2.96 2.45
CA LEU A 187 -10.89 -3.03 1.91
C LEU A 187 -11.66 -1.70 2.05
N PHE A 188 -10.97 -0.60 2.29
CA PHE A 188 -11.58 0.68 2.65
C PHE A 188 -12.34 1.37 1.49
N TYR A 189 -12.11 0.96 0.23
CA TYR A 189 -12.71 1.59 -0.96
C TYR A 189 -12.82 0.66 -2.20
N SER A 190 -12.80 -0.66 -2.02
CA SER A 190 -13.00 -1.60 -3.14
C SER A 190 -14.40 -2.20 -3.06
N PRO A 191 -15.12 -2.34 -4.20
CA PRO A 191 -16.31 -3.18 -4.20
C PRO A 191 -15.94 -4.58 -3.68
N PRO A 192 -16.85 -5.29 -3.00
CA PRO A 192 -16.61 -6.68 -2.65
C PRO A 192 -16.15 -7.39 -3.92
N ILE A 193 -15.03 -8.11 -3.83
CA ILE A 193 -14.60 -9.00 -4.90
C ILE A 193 -15.76 -9.95 -5.06
N ALA A 194 -16.54 -9.78 -6.13
CA ALA A 194 -17.84 -10.39 -6.34
C ALA A 194 -17.86 -11.79 -5.73
N SER A 195 -18.67 -11.97 -4.68
CA SER A 195 -19.20 -13.29 -4.39
C SER A 195 -19.79 -13.81 -5.69
N PRO A 196 -19.51 -15.07 -6.08
CA PRO A 196 -19.99 -15.59 -7.34
C PRO A 196 -21.50 -15.40 -7.35
N ILE A 197 -21.98 -14.72 -8.39
CA ILE A 197 -23.40 -14.57 -8.69
C ILE A 197 -23.99 -15.98 -8.59
N PRO A 198 -24.94 -16.24 -7.67
CA PRO A 198 -25.65 -17.50 -7.69
C PRO A 198 -26.46 -17.49 -8.99
N ILE A 199 -26.10 -18.40 -9.90
CA ILE A 199 -27.01 -18.86 -10.96
C ILE A 199 -28.03 -19.76 -10.30
#